data_AF-A0A5N5TGT3-F1
#
_entry.id   AF-A0A5N5TGT3-F1
#
_cell.length_a   1.000
_cell.length_b   1.000
_cell.length_c   1.000
_cell.angle_alpha   90.00
_cell.angle_beta   90.00
_cell.angle_gamma   90.00
#
_symmetry.space_group_name_H-M   'P 1'
#
loop_
_entity.id
_entity.type
_entity.pdbx_description
1 polymer ?
#
loop_
_entity_poly.entity_id
_entity_poly.type
_entity_poly.pdbx_seq_one_letter_code
_entity_poly.pdbx_strand_id
1 'polypeptide(L)'
;MSNVNFRSKVVSEIIETEKTYLIQLEKLQTFFSKPSLERGLLPSHAHSAIFGQLSAIYQMNSKLLEEILLEKDNIGNAFLKFGPFLKVYSSYANNFQRSLEILQKWESECEPFRSFISDTETRPEIQAKLSSLLITPIQRIPRYKLLRITLFMIENIITGALLKVSEAASHIDKSVFESQAFNKLLKVQRALKDQQPNIIAPGRKLLKEGILNKVSRKGKGSQARLFFLFSDMLIYTKLPSQNVPQASKEVYVLNKL
;
A
#
# COMPACT_ATOMS: atom_id res chain seq x y z
N MET A 1 9.74 -17.39 31.26
CA MET A 1 10.25 -17.45 29.88
C MET A 1 10.70 -16.05 29.48
N SER A 2 11.98 -15.86 29.22
CA SER A 2 12.72 -14.60 29.38
C SER A 2 12.43 -13.54 28.29
N ASN A 3 12.19 -12.30 28.73
CA ASN A 3 11.93 -11.09 27.93
C ASN A 3 12.95 -10.86 26.78
N VAL A 4 14.17 -11.38 26.95
CA VAL A 4 15.26 -11.36 25.97
C VAL A 4 14.94 -12.12 24.68
N ASN A 5 14.24 -13.26 24.77
CA ASN A 5 13.88 -14.07 23.60
C ASN A 5 12.79 -13.38 22.76
N PHE A 6 11.85 -12.69 23.41
CA PHE A 6 10.83 -11.90 22.73
C PHE A 6 11.43 -10.69 22.00
N ARG A 7 12.32 -9.93 22.65
CA ARG A 7 13.07 -8.84 22.01
C ARG A 7 13.80 -9.31 20.76
N SER A 8 14.59 -10.36 20.86
CA SER A 8 15.38 -10.88 19.73
C SER A 8 14.51 -11.26 18.53
N LYS A 9 13.32 -11.84 18.77
CA LYS A 9 12.35 -12.19 17.72
C LYS A 9 11.79 -10.96 17.02
N VAL A 10 11.37 -9.95 17.80
CA VAL A 10 10.84 -8.70 17.25
C VAL A 10 11.90 -7.99 16.41
N VAL A 11 13.14 -7.85 16.91
CA VAL A 11 14.24 -7.22 16.17
C VAL A 11 14.51 -7.96 14.86
N SER A 12 14.52 -9.30 14.90
CA SER A 12 14.74 -10.13 13.70
C SER A 12 13.62 -9.92 12.66
N GLU A 13 12.35 -9.91 13.08
CA GLU A 13 11.21 -9.66 12.21
C GLU A 13 11.29 -8.25 11.56
N ILE A 14 11.68 -7.24 12.33
CA ILE A 14 11.88 -5.88 11.82
C ILE A 14 12.91 -5.88 10.69
N ILE A 15 14.07 -6.50 10.93
CA ILE A 15 15.17 -6.59 9.95
C ILE A 15 14.73 -7.34 8.70
N GLU A 16 14.11 -8.51 8.85
CA GLU A 16 13.67 -9.34 7.72
C GLU A 16 12.62 -8.63 6.85
N THR A 17 11.65 -7.99 7.49
CA THR A 17 10.61 -7.26 6.75
C THR A 17 11.14 -5.97 6.12
N GLU A 18 12.16 -5.32 6.71
CA GLU A 18 12.82 -4.15 6.11
C GLU A 18 13.66 -4.54 4.90
N LYS A 19 14.44 -5.64 4.99
CA LYS A 19 15.16 -6.22 3.84
C LYS A 19 14.21 -6.54 2.70
N THR A 20 13.10 -7.21 2.99
CA THR A 20 12.08 -7.55 2.00
C THR A 20 11.50 -6.30 1.33
N TYR A 21 11.26 -5.25 2.11
CA TYR A 21 10.76 -3.98 1.59
C TYR A 21 11.77 -3.27 0.68
N LEU A 22 13.05 -3.24 1.07
CA LEU A 22 14.13 -2.68 0.25
C LEU A 22 14.28 -3.42 -1.08
N ILE A 23 14.18 -4.76 -1.08
CA ILE A 23 14.19 -5.56 -2.30
C ILE A 23 13.03 -5.17 -3.23
N GLN A 24 11.83 -4.90 -2.69
CA GLN A 24 10.69 -4.45 -3.50
C GLN A 24 10.93 -3.07 -4.13
N LEU A 25 11.50 -2.13 -3.37
CA LEU A 25 11.88 -0.81 -3.86
C LEU A 25 13.00 -0.87 -4.91
N GLU A 26 13.97 -1.74 -4.71
CA GLU A 26 15.05 -1.98 -5.66
C GLU A 26 14.50 -2.56 -6.97
N LYS A 27 13.57 -3.52 -6.90
CA LYS A 27 12.88 -4.05 -8.08
C LYS A 27 12.17 -2.95 -8.87
N LEU A 28 11.46 -2.04 -8.19
CA LEU A 28 10.85 -0.86 -8.84
C LEU A 28 11.89 -0.01 -9.59
N GLN A 29 13.06 0.21 -8.99
CA GLN A 29 14.10 1.02 -9.62
C GLN A 29 14.77 0.31 -10.80
N THR A 30 15.18 -0.94 -10.60
CA THR A 30 16.01 -1.71 -11.53
C THR A 30 15.21 -2.21 -12.73
N PHE A 31 13.95 -2.59 -12.55
CA PHE A 31 13.16 -3.21 -13.62
C PHE A 31 12.19 -2.23 -14.28
N PHE A 32 11.72 -1.19 -13.57
CA PHE A 32 10.74 -0.24 -14.10
C PHE A 32 11.33 1.15 -14.31
N SER A 33 11.84 1.78 -13.26
CA SER A 33 12.25 3.19 -13.31
C SER A 33 13.44 3.43 -14.25
N LYS A 34 14.58 2.76 -14.04
CA LYS A 34 15.78 2.97 -14.87
C LYS A 34 15.54 2.58 -16.34
N PRO A 35 14.99 1.39 -16.66
CA PRO A 35 14.80 1.00 -18.06
C PRO A 35 13.78 1.86 -18.79
N SER A 36 12.73 2.36 -18.12
CA SER A 36 11.76 3.26 -18.76
C SER A 36 12.36 4.64 -19.08
N LEU A 37 13.31 5.12 -18.26
CA LEU A 37 14.04 6.36 -18.51
C LEU A 37 15.06 6.20 -19.65
N GLU A 38 15.87 5.14 -19.60
CA GLU A 38 16.92 4.85 -20.59
C GLU A 38 16.34 4.63 -22.00
N ARG A 39 15.17 3.99 -22.08
CA ARG A 39 14.45 3.74 -23.34
C ARG A 39 13.58 4.92 -23.78
N GLY A 40 13.51 5.99 -22.99
CA GLY A 40 12.69 7.17 -23.29
C GLY A 40 11.19 6.86 -23.42
N LEU A 41 10.68 5.88 -22.66
CA LEU A 41 9.27 5.45 -22.75
C LEU A 41 8.29 6.46 -22.14
N LEU A 42 8.81 7.32 -21.26
CA LEU A 42 8.05 8.36 -20.57
C LEU A 42 8.80 9.70 -20.69
N PRO A 43 8.09 10.82 -20.86
CA PRO A 43 8.67 12.13 -20.65
C PRO A 43 9.18 12.31 -19.22
N SER A 44 10.21 13.14 -19.03
CA SER A 44 10.87 13.33 -17.72
C SER A 44 9.90 13.76 -16.61
N HIS A 45 8.87 14.56 -16.93
CA HIS A 45 7.86 14.99 -15.95
C HIS A 45 6.97 13.83 -15.48
N ALA A 46 6.59 12.93 -16.39
CA ALA A 46 5.77 11.77 -16.08
C ALA A 46 6.57 10.72 -15.30
N HIS A 47 7.81 10.47 -15.73
CA HIS A 47 8.74 9.60 -15.02
C HIS A 47 9.00 10.08 -13.59
N SER A 48 9.30 11.37 -13.42
CA SER A 48 9.52 11.97 -12.10
C SER A 48 8.28 11.91 -11.21
N ALA A 49 7.08 12.09 -11.79
CA ALA A 49 5.84 12.00 -11.03
C ALA A 49 5.53 10.58 -10.54
N ILE A 50 5.91 9.55 -11.29
CA ILE A 50 5.66 8.14 -10.92
C ILE A 50 6.77 7.61 -9.99
N PHE A 51 8.04 7.83 -10.33
CA PHE A 51 9.17 7.17 -9.69
C PHE A 51 10.07 8.10 -8.85
N GLY A 52 9.94 9.43 -8.98
CA GLY A 52 10.94 10.38 -8.50
C GLY A 52 11.22 10.32 -7.00
N GLN A 53 10.20 10.03 -6.18
CA GLN A 53 10.35 9.96 -4.72
C GLN A 53 10.82 8.58 -4.22
N LEU A 54 10.76 7.54 -5.05
CA LEU A 54 11.13 6.18 -4.64
C LEU A 54 12.62 6.04 -4.33
N SER A 55 13.47 6.81 -5.01
CA SER A 55 14.92 6.81 -4.75
C SER A 55 15.24 7.35 -3.36
N ALA A 56 14.62 8.47 -2.98
CA ALA A 56 14.79 9.06 -1.65
C ALA A 56 14.28 8.11 -0.55
N ILE A 57 13.12 7.47 -0.76
CA ILE A 57 12.59 6.46 0.17
C ILE A 57 13.57 5.30 0.31
N TYR A 58 14.01 4.71 -0.80
CA TYR A 58 14.97 3.59 -0.77
C TYR A 58 16.25 3.92 -0.01
N GLN A 59 16.90 5.06 -0.31
CA GLN A 59 18.14 5.46 0.36
C GLN A 59 17.96 5.63 1.87
N MET A 60 16.87 6.27 2.27
CA MET A 60 16.54 6.52 3.66
C MET A 60 16.27 5.20 4.42
N ASN A 61 15.55 4.27 3.79
CA ASN A 61 15.27 2.96 4.35
C ASN A 61 16.50 2.06 4.42
N SER A 62 17.40 2.14 3.44
CA SER A 62 18.69 1.43 3.48
C SER A 62 19.52 1.92 4.67
N LYS A 63 19.58 3.24 4.87
CA LYS A 63 20.27 3.83 6.02
C LYS A 63 19.63 3.41 7.35
N LEU A 64 18.30 3.34 7.44
CA LEU A 64 17.62 2.81 8.62
C LEU A 64 18.05 1.36 8.91
N LEU A 65 18.07 0.51 7.87
CA LEU A 65 18.46 -0.89 8.04
C LEU A 65 19.93 -1.00 8.50
N GLU A 66 20.84 -0.21 7.94
CA GLU A 66 22.23 -0.14 8.37
C GLU A 66 22.34 0.23 9.86
N GLU A 67 21.65 1.28 10.29
CA GLU A 67 21.64 1.73 11.69
C GLU A 67 21.05 0.66 12.62
N ILE A 68 19.98 -0.05 12.22
CA ILE A 68 19.41 -1.16 13.00
C ILE A 68 20.39 -2.33 13.12
N LEU A 69 21.16 -2.62 12.06
CA LEU A 69 22.15 -3.70 12.06
C LEU A 69 23.39 -3.37 12.89
N LEU A 70 23.75 -2.09 12.98
CA LEU A 70 24.84 -1.57 13.82
C LEU A 70 24.42 -1.51 15.30
N GLU A 71 23.23 -0.96 15.59
CA GLU A 71 22.72 -0.74 16.95
C GLU A 71 21.72 -1.83 17.37
N LYS A 72 22.07 -3.13 17.22
CA LYS A 72 21.16 -4.26 17.54
C LYS A 72 20.58 -4.22 18.96
N ASP A 73 21.34 -3.66 19.90
CA ASP A 73 20.96 -3.54 21.31
C ASP A 73 20.17 -2.26 21.62
N ASN A 74 20.08 -1.29 20.71
CA ASN A 74 19.32 -0.05 20.87
C ASN A 74 18.74 0.43 19.53
N ILE A 75 17.84 -0.37 18.97
CA ILE A 75 17.20 -0.03 17.69
C ILE A 75 16.29 1.19 17.82
N GLY A 76 15.86 1.55 19.05
CA GLY A 76 15.13 2.78 19.33
C GLY A 76 15.82 4.00 18.74
N ASN A 77 17.11 4.18 19.02
CA ASN A 77 17.92 5.29 18.49
C ASN A 77 17.94 5.39 16.96
N ALA A 78 18.04 4.27 16.25
CA ALA A 78 17.97 4.24 14.79
C ALA A 78 16.63 4.82 14.29
N PHE A 79 15.51 4.44 14.92
CA PHE A 79 14.19 5.00 14.60
C PHE A 79 14.05 6.48 14.97
N LEU A 80 14.76 6.98 15.99
CA LEU A 80 14.77 8.41 16.34
C LEU A 80 15.47 9.26 15.30
N LYS A 81 16.62 8.78 14.81
CA LYS A 81 17.33 9.41 13.70
C LYS A 81 16.48 9.36 12.41
N PHE A 82 15.67 8.31 12.24
CA PHE A 82 14.77 8.14 11.09
C PHE A 82 13.52 9.02 11.11
N GLY A 83 12.98 9.33 12.30
CA GLY A 83 11.74 10.08 12.49
C GLY A 83 11.56 11.33 11.62
N PRO A 84 12.55 12.25 11.55
CA PRO A 84 12.48 13.46 10.72
C PRO A 84 12.25 13.19 9.24
N PHE A 85 12.71 12.03 8.74
CA PHE A 85 12.65 11.68 7.33
C PHE A 85 11.30 11.04 6.92
N LEU A 86 10.43 10.70 7.88
CA LEU A 86 9.07 10.21 7.61
C LEU A 86 8.21 11.19 6.78
N LYS A 87 8.57 12.49 6.75
CA LYS A 87 7.93 13.50 5.89
C LYS A 87 7.98 13.14 4.39
N VAL A 88 9.02 12.43 3.96
CA VAL A 88 9.16 11.95 2.57
C VAL A 88 8.00 11.01 2.22
N TYR A 89 7.61 10.13 3.15
CA TYR A 89 6.43 9.27 2.96
C TYR A 89 5.12 10.03 2.90
N SER A 90 4.99 11.15 3.62
CA SER A 90 3.81 12.03 3.52
C SER A 90 3.71 12.63 2.12
N SER A 91 4.82 13.14 1.59
CA SER A 91 4.89 13.66 0.22
C SER A 91 4.54 12.58 -0.80
N TYR A 92 5.01 11.36 -0.60
CA TYR A 92 4.72 10.24 -1.50
C TYR A 92 3.24 9.88 -1.47
N ALA A 93 2.68 9.72 -0.27
CA ALA A 93 1.26 9.41 -0.09
C ALA A 93 0.35 10.48 -0.70
N ASN A 94 0.68 11.77 -0.54
CA ASN A 94 -0.11 12.88 -1.08
C ASN A 94 -0.10 12.92 -2.61
N ASN A 95 1.00 12.50 -3.26
CA ASN A 95 1.12 12.52 -4.71
C ASN A 95 0.73 11.20 -5.37
N PHE A 96 0.58 10.12 -4.60
CA PHE A 96 0.39 8.77 -5.12
C PHE A 96 -0.82 8.62 -6.05
N GLN A 97 -1.94 9.26 -5.72
CA GLN A 97 -3.13 9.22 -6.56
C GLN A 97 -2.85 9.83 -7.95
N ARG A 98 -2.17 10.98 -7.98
CA ARG A 98 -1.72 11.62 -9.22
C ARG A 98 -0.72 10.75 -9.98
N SER A 99 0.19 10.09 -9.28
CA SER A 99 1.15 9.14 -9.90
C SER A 99 0.42 7.98 -10.59
N LEU A 100 -0.63 7.43 -9.98
CA LEU A 100 -1.43 6.36 -10.59
C LEU A 100 -2.23 6.84 -11.81
N GLU A 101 -2.80 8.04 -11.76
CA GLU A 101 -3.51 8.63 -12.90
C GLU A 101 -2.59 8.85 -14.09
N ILE A 102 -1.38 9.36 -13.84
CA ILE A 102 -0.35 9.52 -14.87
C ILE A 102 0.07 8.16 -15.42
N LEU A 103 0.29 7.16 -14.56
CA LEU A 103 0.63 5.80 -14.99
C LEU A 103 -0.45 5.22 -15.93
N GLN A 104 -1.72 5.28 -15.52
CA GLN A 104 -2.84 4.78 -16.32
C GLN A 104 -2.98 5.51 -17.66
N LYS A 105 -2.82 6.84 -17.65
CA LYS A 105 -2.82 7.64 -18.87
C LYS A 105 -1.76 7.16 -19.84
N TRP A 106 -0.51 7.02 -19.40
CA TRP A 106 0.59 6.60 -20.26
C TRP A 106 0.49 5.14 -20.70
N GLU A 107 -0.03 4.24 -19.86
CA GLU A 107 -0.35 2.88 -20.30
C GLU A 107 -1.44 2.85 -21.39
N SER A 108 -2.38 3.81 -21.38
CA SER A 108 -3.43 3.88 -22.41
C SER A 108 -2.98 4.56 -23.71
N GLU A 109 -2.12 5.57 -23.62
CA GLU A 109 -1.73 6.42 -24.76
C GLU A 109 -0.42 5.98 -25.43
N CYS A 110 0.45 5.22 -24.74
CA CYS A 110 1.78 4.84 -25.22
C CYS A 110 1.93 3.30 -25.28
N GLU A 111 1.72 2.73 -26.48
CA GLU A 111 1.86 1.29 -26.72
C GLU A 111 3.22 0.73 -26.26
N PRO A 112 4.38 1.34 -26.61
CA PRO A 112 5.68 0.82 -26.19
C PRO A 112 5.83 0.77 -24.66
N PHE A 113 5.26 1.75 -23.96
CA PHE A 113 5.28 1.76 -22.50
C PHE A 113 4.36 0.68 -21.92
N ARG A 114 3.16 0.50 -22.47
CA ARG A 114 2.23 -0.57 -22.06
C ARG A 114 2.84 -1.96 -22.24
N SER A 115 3.43 -2.25 -23.39
CA SER A 115 4.10 -3.53 -23.66
C SER A 115 5.25 -3.73 -22.68
N PHE A 116 6.09 -2.70 -22.46
CA PHE A 116 7.17 -2.76 -21.49
C PHE A 116 6.67 -3.09 -20.06
N ILE A 117 5.59 -2.47 -19.60
CA ILE A 117 5.00 -2.79 -18.29
C ILE A 117 4.53 -4.25 -18.26
N SER A 118 3.73 -4.67 -19.24
CA SER A 118 3.22 -6.04 -19.32
C SER A 118 4.34 -7.08 -19.31
N ASP A 119 5.38 -6.89 -20.12
CA ASP A 119 6.52 -7.79 -20.20
C ASP A 119 7.28 -7.83 -18.89
N THR A 120 7.51 -6.66 -18.27
CA THR A 120 8.25 -6.57 -17.01
C THR A 120 7.49 -7.20 -15.84
N GLU A 121 6.17 -7.07 -15.79
CA GLU A 121 5.31 -7.66 -14.76
C GLU A 121 5.29 -9.19 -14.80
N THR A 122 5.50 -9.80 -15.97
CA THR A 122 5.52 -11.27 -16.15
C THR A 122 6.87 -11.92 -15.85
N ARG A 123 7.93 -11.11 -15.66
CA ARG A 123 9.27 -11.62 -15.34
C ARG A 123 9.28 -12.43 -14.03
N PRO A 124 10.00 -13.58 -13.97
CA PRO A 124 10.10 -14.41 -12.77
C PRO A 124 10.53 -13.66 -11.51
N GLU A 125 11.37 -12.64 -11.67
CA GLU A 125 11.90 -11.83 -10.58
C GLU A 125 10.85 -10.85 -10.01
N ILE A 126 9.81 -10.52 -10.79
CA ILE A 126 8.80 -9.53 -10.45
C ILE A 126 7.48 -10.20 -10.07
N GLN A 127 6.86 -10.94 -11.01
CA GLN A 127 5.57 -11.63 -10.87
C GLN A 127 4.51 -10.80 -10.11
N ALA A 128 4.46 -9.50 -10.37
CA ALA A 128 3.64 -8.55 -9.64
C ALA A 128 3.30 -7.35 -10.51
N LYS A 129 2.11 -6.77 -10.29
CA LYS A 129 1.68 -5.55 -10.99
C LYS A 129 2.50 -4.34 -10.53
N LEU A 130 2.87 -3.44 -11.44
CA LEU A 130 3.59 -2.20 -11.09
C LEU A 130 2.81 -1.39 -10.04
N SER A 131 1.50 -1.23 -10.22
CA SER A 131 0.63 -0.57 -9.25
C SER A 131 0.67 -1.20 -7.86
N SER A 132 0.86 -2.52 -7.77
CA SER A 132 0.97 -3.25 -6.50
C SER A 132 2.32 -3.06 -5.82
N LEU A 133 3.38 -2.77 -6.58
CA LEU A 133 4.69 -2.43 -6.04
C LEU A 133 4.71 -0.95 -5.62
N LEU A 134 4.14 -0.04 -6.40
CA LEU A 134 4.10 1.40 -6.10
C LEU A 134 3.30 1.72 -4.81
N ILE A 135 2.36 0.87 -4.40
CA ILE A 135 1.63 1.05 -3.12
C ILE A 135 2.44 0.62 -1.89
N THR A 136 3.53 -0.14 -2.07
CA THR A 136 4.32 -0.69 -0.93
C THR A 136 4.86 0.37 0.04
N PRO A 137 5.32 1.58 -0.37
CA PRO A 137 5.78 2.59 0.58
C PRO A 137 4.66 3.10 1.49
N ILE A 138 3.45 3.24 0.94
CA ILE A 138 2.27 3.65 1.70
C ILE A 138 1.89 2.56 2.71
N GLN A 139 1.98 1.28 2.31
CA GLN A 139 1.70 0.14 3.19
C GLN A 139 2.76 -0.06 4.28
N ARG A 140 3.97 0.48 4.11
CA ARG A 140 5.03 0.43 5.12
C ARG A 140 4.76 1.38 6.30
N ILE A 141 4.09 2.51 6.08
CA ILE A 141 3.85 3.54 7.11
C ILE A 141 3.10 2.99 8.34
N PRO A 142 1.98 2.24 8.21
CA PRO A 142 1.31 1.66 9.38
C PRO A 142 2.20 0.68 10.16
N ARG A 143 3.11 -0.02 9.47
CA ARG A 143 4.04 -0.95 10.12
C ARG A 143 5.04 -0.20 11.01
N TYR A 144 5.57 0.94 10.57
CA TYR A 144 6.41 1.78 11.43
C TYR A 144 5.66 2.32 12.65
N LYS A 145 4.37 2.63 12.52
CA LYS A 145 3.52 3.03 13.67
C LYS A 145 3.36 1.90 14.69
N LEU A 146 3.16 0.65 14.23
CA LEU A 146 3.06 -0.51 15.10
C LEU A 146 4.41 -0.87 15.74
N LEU A 147 5.49 -0.86 14.95
CA LEU A 147 6.85 -1.05 15.47
C LEU A 147 7.15 -0.11 16.63
N ARG A 148 6.78 1.18 16.52
CA ARG A 148 6.96 2.16 17.61
C ARG A 148 6.31 1.71 18.92
N ILE A 149 5.10 1.17 18.87
CA ILE A 149 4.39 0.67 20.05
C ILE A 149 5.12 -0.56 20.62
N THR A 150 5.59 -1.44 19.75
CA THR A 150 6.36 -2.64 20.16
C THR A 150 7.71 -2.28 20.78
N LEU A 151 8.43 -1.29 20.23
CA LEU A 151 9.71 -0.81 20.78
C LEU A 151 9.52 -0.15 22.14
N PHE A 152 8.46 0.64 22.30
CA PHE A 152 8.09 1.23 23.59
C PHE A 152 7.87 0.16 24.68
N MET A 153 7.21 -0.96 24.33
CA MET A 153 6.97 -2.07 25.25
C MET A 153 8.24 -2.85 25.62
N ILE A 154 9.25 -2.88 24.74
CA ILE A 154 10.47 -3.70 24.91
C ILE A 154 11.59 -2.93 25.61
N GLU A 155 11.77 -1.64 25.30
CA GLU A 155 12.93 -0.89 25.78
C GLU A 155 12.66 -0.10 27.05
N ASN A 156 11.40 0.13 27.47
CA ASN A 156 11.04 0.97 28.62
C ASN A 156 11.69 2.37 28.61
N ILE A 157 12.28 2.73 27.47
CA ILE A 157 13.05 3.93 27.21
C ILE A 157 12.31 4.62 26.08
N ILE A 158 12.39 5.95 26.13
CA ILE A 158 12.03 6.92 25.09
C ILE A 158 10.65 7.56 25.31
N THR A 159 10.58 8.48 26.27
CA THR A 159 9.50 9.48 26.35
C THR A 159 9.74 10.68 25.43
N GLY A 160 11.00 11.10 25.22
CA GLY A 160 11.32 12.33 24.48
C GLY A 160 11.32 12.21 22.95
N ALA A 161 11.76 11.09 22.41
CA ALA A 161 11.94 10.95 20.97
C ALA A 161 10.75 10.23 20.27
N LEU A 162 9.89 9.59 21.07
CA LEU A 162 8.55 9.16 20.67
C LEU A 162 7.64 10.35 20.33
N LEU A 163 7.80 11.50 20.99
CA LEU A 163 7.06 12.74 20.71
C LEU A 163 7.37 13.28 19.31
N LYS A 164 8.65 13.35 18.91
CA LYS A 164 9.06 13.85 17.57
C LYS A 164 8.64 12.91 16.43
N VAL A 165 8.74 11.59 16.65
CA VAL A 165 8.18 10.61 15.71
C VAL A 165 6.64 10.70 15.70
N SER A 166 6.00 11.00 16.83
CA SER A 166 4.53 11.15 16.91
C SER A 166 4.01 12.40 16.24
N GLU A 167 4.70 13.55 16.30
CA GLU A 167 4.32 14.74 15.54
C GLU A 167 4.44 14.50 14.02
N ALA A 168 5.54 13.87 13.57
CA ALA A 168 5.69 13.48 12.17
C ALA A 168 4.63 12.44 11.75
N ALA A 169 4.34 11.46 12.60
CA ALA A 169 3.34 10.41 12.36
C ALA A 169 1.89 10.88 12.49
N SER A 170 1.64 11.98 13.22
CA SER A 170 0.32 12.59 13.40
C SER A 170 0.00 13.60 12.30
N HIS A 171 0.98 14.31 11.77
CA HIS A 171 0.82 15.05 10.51
C HIS A 171 0.53 14.11 9.32
N ILE A 172 0.97 12.86 9.44
CA ILE A 172 0.64 11.75 8.54
C ILE A 172 -0.80 11.22 8.75
N ASP A 173 -1.48 11.48 9.87
CA ASP A 173 -2.81 10.89 10.16
C ASP A 173 -3.92 11.35 9.22
N LYS A 174 -3.92 12.59 8.71
CA LYS A 174 -4.92 13.01 7.70
C LYS A 174 -4.73 12.26 6.37
N SER A 175 -3.49 12.18 5.89
CA SER A 175 -3.15 11.47 4.65
C SER A 175 -3.22 9.94 4.80
N VAL A 176 -2.94 9.40 5.99
CA VAL A 176 -3.05 7.96 6.30
C VAL A 176 -4.49 7.54 6.56
N PHE A 177 -5.37 8.41 7.05
CA PHE A 177 -6.79 8.10 7.15
C PHE A 177 -7.42 7.95 5.76
N GLU A 178 -7.08 8.86 4.83
CA GLU A 178 -7.40 8.70 3.41
C GLU A 178 -6.74 7.45 2.82
N SER A 179 -5.51 7.13 3.23
CA SER A 179 -4.82 5.89 2.84
C SER A 179 -5.43 4.61 3.42
N GLN A 180 -5.99 4.61 4.63
CA GLN A 180 -6.67 3.45 5.22
C GLN A 180 -8.01 3.21 4.53
N ALA A 181 -8.74 4.29 4.22
CA ALA A 181 -9.91 4.23 3.36
C ALA A 181 -9.53 3.68 1.98
N PHE A 182 -8.47 4.18 1.37
CA PHE A 182 -7.95 3.71 0.09
C PHE A 182 -7.47 2.24 0.13
N ASN A 183 -6.80 1.82 1.20
CA ASN A 183 -6.39 0.42 1.39
C ASN A 183 -7.60 -0.52 1.53
N LYS A 184 -8.69 -0.08 2.16
CA LYS A 184 -9.96 -0.83 2.17
C LYS A 184 -10.54 -0.92 0.76
N LEU A 185 -10.55 0.17 0.00
CA LEU A 185 -10.97 0.16 -1.40
C LEU A 185 -10.13 -0.80 -2.25
N LEU A 186 -8.80 -0.79 -2.10
CA LEU A 186 -7.91 -1.71 -2.80
C LEU A 186 -8.15 -3.18 -2.45
N LYS A 187 -8.43 -3.49 -1.18
CA LYS A 187 -8.79 -4.85 -0.77
C LYS A 187 -10.07 -5.31 -1.43
N VAL A 188 -11.10 -4.46 -1.45
CA VAL A 188 -12.36 -4.76 -2.13
C VAL A 188 -12.12 -4.90 -3.65
N GLN A 189 -11.36 -4.00 -4.27
CA GLN A 189 -11.00 -4.04 -5.70
C GLN A 189 -10.32 -5.36 -6.10
N ARG A 190 -9.43 -5.88 -5.25
CA ARG A 190 -8.76 -7.19 -5.47
C ARG A 190 -9.69 -8.38 -5.26
N ALA A 191 -10.67 -8.25 -4.38
CA ALA A 191 -11.66 -9.28 -4.12
C ALA A 191 -12.74 -9.35 -5.21
N LEU A 192 -12.97 -8.27 -5.96
CA LEU A 192 -13.86 -8.24 -7.12
C LEU A 192 -13.31 -9.09 -8.26
N LYS A 193 -14.19 -9.85 -8.90
CA LYS A 193 -13.85 -10.71 -10.03
C LYS A 193 -13.35 -9.87 -11.21
N ASP A 194 -12.23 -10.29 -11.80
CA ASP A 194 -11.56 -9.61 -12.91
C ASP A 194 -11.22 -8.13 -12.62
N GLN A 195 -11.20 -7.73 -11.34
CA GLN A 195 -11.02 -6.33 -10.92
C GLN A 195 -12.05 -5.38 -11.56
N GLN A 196 -13.26 -5.87 -11.83
CA GLN A 196 -14.35 -5.08 -12.40
C GLN A 196 -15.58 -5.12 -11.49
N PRO A 197 -16.32 -3.99 -11.35
CA PRO A 197 -16.00 -2.66 -11.88
C PRO A 197 -14.80 -2.02 -11.16
N ASN A 198 -14.14 -1.04 -11.78
CA ASN A 198 -13.12 -0.25 -11.10
C ASN A 198 -13.78 0.62 -10.02
N ILE A 199 -13.56 0.28 -8.75
CA ILE A 199 -14.06 1.01 -7.60
C ILE A 199 -13.05 2.02 -7.07
N ILE A 200 -11.82 2.06 -7.60
CA ILE A 200 -10.81 3.04 -7.21
C ILE A 200 -11.09 4.36 -7.94
N ALA A 201 -11.54 5.37 -7.21
CA ALA A 201 -11.75 6.72 -7.74
C ALA A 201 -11.39 7.80 -6.70
N PRO A 202 -10.97 9.01 -7.14
CA PRO A 202 -10.70 10.13 -6.26
C PRO A 202 -11.91 10.46 -5.37
N GLY A 203 -11.67 10.67 -4.07
CA GLY A 203 -12.71 11.07 -3.11
C GLY A 203 -13.71 9.97 -2.71
N ARG A 204 -13.70 8.80 -3.36
CA ARG A 204 -14.56 7.68 -3.00
C ARG A 204 -14.14 7.11 -1.66
N LYS A 205 -15.12 6.83 -0.78
CA LYS A 205 -14.87 6.24 0.55
C LYS A 205 -15.78 5.04 0.76
N LEU A 206 -15.23 3.93 1.24
CA LEU A 206 -16.03 2.82 1.73
C LEU A 206 -16.63 3.21 3.09
N LEU A 207 -17.94 3.39 3.13
CA LEU A 207 -18.67 3.79 4.34
C LEU A 207 -19.02 2.57 5.19
N LYS A 208 -19.45 1.48 4.57
CA LYS A 208 -19.88 0.27 5.28
C LYS A 208 -19.83 -0.98 4.39
N GLU A 209 -19.63 -2.14 5.02
CA GLU A 209 -19.75 -3.44 4.37
C GLU A 209 -20.57 -4.40 5.25
N GLY A 210 -21.26 -5.36 4.63
CA GLY A 210 -22.04 -6.33 5.38
C GLY A 210 -22.89 -7.27 4.51
N ILE A 211 -23.33 -8.37 5.11
CA ILE A 211 -24.21 -9.35 4.46
C ILE A 211 -25.66 -8.91 4.64
N LEU A 212 -26.40 -8.75 3.54
CA LEU A 212 -27.83 -8.44 3.56
C LEU A 212 -28.60 -9.40 2.64
N ASN A 213 -29.89 -9.56 2.92
CA ASN A 213 -30.80 -10.38 2.11
C ASN A 213 -31.48 -9.52 1.04
N LYS A 214 -31.09 -9.71 -0.22
CA LYS A 214 -31.72 -9.04 -1.36
C LYS A 214 -33.02 -9.75 -1.74
N VAL A 215 -34.14 -9.02 -1.72
CA VAL A 215 -35.44 -9.52 -2.19
C VAL A 215 -35.57 -9.30 -3.70
N SER A 216 -35.92 -10.33 -4.46
CA SER A 216 -36.09 -10.25 -5.92
C SER A 216 -37.50 -9.80 -6.28
N ARG A 217 -37.62 -8.83 -7.21
CA ARG A 217 -38.92 -8.40 -7.79
C ARG A 217 -39.64 -9.51 -8.56
N LYS A 218 -38.93 -10.59 -8.94
CA LYS A 218 -39.48 -11.75 -9.68
C LYS A 218 -39.91 -12.91 -8.78
N GLY A 219 -40.16 -12.69 -7.48
CA GLY A 219 -40.74 -13.69 -6.58
C GLY A 219 -39.84 -14.87 -6.15
N LYS A 220 -38.57 -14.91 -6.55
CA LYS A 220 -37.63 -16.02 -6.23
C LYS A 220 -36.99 -15.96 -4.83
N GLY A 221 -37.73 -15.52 -3.82
CA GLY A 221 -37.26 -15.44 -2.42
C GLY A 221 -36.18 -14.37 -2.16
N SER A 222 -35.66 -14.35 -0.92
CA SER A 222 -34.56 -13.49 -0.49
C SER A 222 -33.22 -14.20 -0.65
N GLN A 223 -32.20 -13.49 -1.13
CA GLN A 223 -30.87 -14.05 -1.39
C GLN A 223 -29.81 -13.29 -0.62
N ALA A 224 -29.02 -13.99 0.19
CA ALA A 224 -27.90 -13.39 0.91
C ALA A 224 -26.81 -12.91 -0.07
N ARG A 225 -26.38 -11.66 0.10
CA ARG A 225 -25.38 -10.98 -0.72
C ARG A 225 -24.47 -10.14 0.17
N LEU A 226 -23.20 -10.00 -0.22
CA LEU A 226 -22.26 -9.09 0.45
C LEU A 226 -22.36 -7.72 -0.22
N PHE A 227 -22.67 -6.70 0.56
CA PHE A 227 -22.83 -5.32 0.12
C PHE A 227 -21.63 -4.47 0.54
N PHE A 228 -21.23 -3.56 -0.33
CA PHE A 228 -20.22 -2.53 -0.11
C PHE A 228 -20.86 -1.17 -0.42
N LEU A 229 -21.08 -0.37 0.63
CA LEU A 229 -21.60 0.98 0.53
C LEU A 229 -20.44 1.96 0.43
N PHE A 230 -20.36 2.65 -0.71
CA PHE A 230 -19.42 3.73 -0.95
C PHE A 230 -20.13 5.09 -0.79
N SER A 231 -19.36 6.17 -0.76
CA SER A 231 -19.86 7.55 -0.66
C SER A 231 -20.76 7.97 -1.82
N ASP A 232 -20.62 7.33 -2.98
CA ASP A 232 -21.25 7.70 -4.25
C ASP A 232 -21.98 6.53 -4.94
N MET A 233 -21.88 5.31 -4.41
CA MET A 233 -22.49 4.12 -5.01
C MET A 233 -22.67 2.97 -4.02
N LEU A 234 -23.55 2.04 -4.36
CA LEU A 234 -23.72 0.77 -3.65
C LEU A 234 -23.45 -0.40 -4.59
N ILE A 235 -22.56 -1.30 -4.18
CA ILE A 235 -22.23 -2.51 -4.93
C ILE A 235 -22.60 -3.72 -4.09
N TYR A 236 -23.04 -4.81 -4.73
CA TYR A 236 -23.18 -6.10 -4.06
C TYR A 236 -22.64 -7.26 -4.89
N THR A 237 -22.19 -8.30 -4.19
CA THR A 237 -21.60 -9.53 -4.74
C THR A 237 -22.25 -10.77 -4.13
N LYS A 238 -22.07 -11.93 -4.77
CA LYS A 238 -22.42 -13.23 -4.17
C LYS A 238 -21.49 -13.52 -2.99
N LEU A 239 -21.98 -14.27 -2.00
CA LEU A 239 -21.15 -14.66 -0.86
C LEU A 239 -19.95 -15.51 -1.32
N PRO A 240 -18.76 -15.31 -0.75
CA PRO A 240 -17.61 -16.16 -1.03
C PRO A 240 -17.91 -17.60 -0.58
N SER A 241 -17.69 -18.57 -1.47
CA SER A 241 -17.87 -20.00 -1.16
C SER A 241 -16.72 -20.47 -0.26
N GLN A 242 -16.99 -21.31 0.74
CA GLN A 242 -16.02 -21.70 1.79
C GLN A 242 -14.70 -22.34 1.30
N ASN A 243 -14.55 -22.63 0.01
CA ASN A 243 -13.33 -23.18 -0.61
C ASN A 243 -12.66 -22.29 -1.67
N VAL A 244 -13.04 -21.02 -1.85
CA VAL A 244 -12.35 -20.08 -2.76
C VAL A 244 -12.36 -18.65 -2.20
N PRO A 245 -11.21 -17.97 -2.03
CA PRO A 245 -11.13 -16.60 -1.52
C PRO A 245 -11.49 -15.53 -2.58
N GLN A 246 -12.35 -15.85 -3.55
CA GLN A 246 -12.78 -14.92 -4.61
C GLN A 246 -14.28 -14.62 -4.48
N ALA A 247 -14.64 -13.33 -4.51
CA ALA A 247 -16.04 -12.93 -4.65
C ALA A 247 -16.56 -13.44 -6.01
N SER A 248 -17.68 -14.15 -5.99
CA SER A 248 -18.13 -14.96 -7.11
C SER A 248 -18.91 -14.17 -8.17
N LYS A 249 -18.51 -14.41 -9.44
CA LYS A 249 -19.14 -14.27 -10.78
C LYS A 249 -20.05 -13.09 -11.17
N GLU A 250 -20.69 -12.34 -10.27
CA GLU A 250 -21.61 -11.27 -10.67
C GLU A 250 -21.51 -10.08 -9.71
N VAL A 251 -21.03 -8.94 -10.22
CA VAL A 251 -20.99 -7.67 -9.52
C VAL A 251 -22.07 -6.77 -10.10
N TYR A 252 -22.94 -6.23 -9.25
CA TYR A 252 -24.02 -5.34 -9.67
C TYR A 252 -23.84 -3.98 -9.02
N VAL A 253 -23.80 -2.94 -9.85
CA VAL A 253 -23.69 -1.54 -9.43
C VAL A 253 -25.09 -0.93 -9.39
N LEU A 254 -25.47 -0.37 -8.25
CA LEU A 254 -26.65 0.47 -8.13
C LEU A 254 -26.21 1.93 -8.11
N ASN A 255 -26.36 2.60 -9.25
CA ASN A 255 -26.19 4.05 -9.35
C ASN A 255 -27.55 4.71 -9.14
N LYS A 256 -27.80 5.17 -7.91
CA LYS A 256 -28.68 6.28 -7.51
C LYS A 256 -28.98 6.21 -6.00
N LEU A 257 -28.52 7.22 -5.27
CA LEU A 257 -29.36 8.04 -4.40
C LEU A 257 -29.14 9.49 -4.83
#